data_AF-A0AA38UFL1-F1
#
_entry.id   AF-A0AA38UFL1-F1
#
_cell.length_a   1.000
_cell.length_b   1.000
_cell.length_c   1.000
_cell.angle_alpha   90.00
_cell.angle_beta   90.00
_cell.angle_gamma   90.00
#
_symmetry.space_group_name_H-M   'P 1'
#
loop_
_entity.id
_entity.type
_entity.pdbx_description
1 polymer ?
#
loop_
_entity_poly.entity_id
_entity_poly.type
_entity_poly.pdbx_seq_one_letter_code
_entity_poly.pdbx_strand_id
1 'polypeptide(L)'
;MSLAASALVESQDRERSSVIFVRIFHSIHSLFPHHQRSTMSNSFSATQAESKLAKAAEFVPILDDQLFEYAGRLKDKVVIITGAANGIGKESAMRFASFGAKIVIGDLDVVGAEKTVAEIRASGGQAVARRCNVTVWEDQEELFELAMKTFGSVDVVVPNAGITETGNFLQVQFDKSGKAQKPNLATIQVNLVGVLYTVHLAQHYLLVNSDGTVQDGARTLKAIVLIGSMASWQGIPHAPNYSAAKHGVLGLMRSLEPDMTLRGIRIACITPFFADTGIVDASARVLLAGIPLTPVPRIAGAIIYAASHPDPATSGSGYALPDDGPVYQVPKEVFKMGVYKLLDSRLKNVGGIVYVARLIKDIAKLTTKPLLASALVLWLSRAIWQNRVLLQRSLGL
;
A
#
# COMPACT_ATOMS: atom_id res chain seq x y z
N MET A 1 -40.67 11.25 29.09
CA MET A 1 -40.93 11.92 27.79
C MET A 1 -39.77 12.80 27.26
N SER A 2 -38.59 12.85 27.91
CA SER A 2 -37.46 13.68 27.46
C SER A 2 -36.34 12.94 26.70
N LEU A 3 -36.41 11.61 26.57
CA LEU A 3 -35.37 10.79 25.94
C LEU A 3 -35.68 10.35 24.49
N ALA A 4 -36.94 10.52 24.05
CA ALA A 4 -37.34 10.21 22.67
C ALA A 4 -37.15 11.40 21.71
N ALA A 5 -37.01 12.63 22.24
CA ALA A 5 -36.89 13.84 21.44
C ALA A 5 -35.46 14.13 20.93
N SER A 6 -34.40 13.71 21.65
CA SER A 6 -33.02 13.93 21.19
C SER A 6 -32.60 12.96 20.08
N ALA A 7 -33.09 11.71 20.10
CA ALA A 7 -32.81 10.70 19.08
C ALA A 7 -33.46 11.00 17.71
N LEU A 8 -34.54 11.80 17.70
CA LEU A 8 -35.22 12.24 16.47
C LEU A 8 -34.57 13.48 15.84
N VAL A 9 -33.82 14.27 16.61
CA VAL A 9 -33.09 15.45 16.10
C VAL A 9 -31.74 15.01 15.50
N GLU A 10 -31.06 14.03 16.10
CA GLU A 10 -29.79 13.48 15.58
C GLU A 10 -29.94 12.67 14.28
N SER A 11 -31.10 12.06 14.04
CA SER A 11 -31.36 11.32 12.79
C SER A 11 -31.73 12.24 11.62
N GLN A 12 -32.40 13.37 11.88
CA GLN A 12 -32.77 14.34 10.85
C GLN A 12 -31.58 15.17 10.31
N ASP A 13 -30.53 15.41 11.12
CA ASP A 13 -29.34 16.15 10.67
C ASP A 13 -28.37 15.31 9.82
N ARG A 14 -28.35 13.98 10.01
CA ARG A 14 -27.57 13.06 9.15
C ARG A 14 -28.16 12.91 7.74
N GLU A 15 -29.48 12.98 7.59
CA GLU A 15 -30.14 12.96 6.27
C GLU A 15 -29.99 14.30 5.52
N ARG A 16 -29.97 15.44 6.20
CA ARG A 16 -29.82 16.75 5.52
C ARG A 16 -28.43 16.97 4.91
N SER A 17 -27.38 16.46 5.55
CA SER A 17 -26.00 16.61 5.08
C SER A 17 -25.69 15.75 3.85
N SER A 18 -26.34 14.59 3.73
CA SER A 18 -26.20 13.68 2.59
C SER A 18 -27.05 14.10 1.37
N VAL A 19 -28.18 14.79 1.58
CA VAL A 19 -29.05 15.30 0.50
C VAL A 19 -28.48 16.55 -0.20
N ILE A 20 -27.68 17.36 0.49
CA ILE A 20 -27.03 18.55 -0.10
C ILE A 20 -25.88 18.16 -1.04
N PHE A 21 -25.12 17.10 -0.72
CA PHE A 21 -24.01 16.63 -1.55
C PHE A 21 -24.51 15.95 -2.85
N VAL A 22 -25.67 15.27 -2.81
CA VAL A 22 -26.28 14.60 -3.98
C VAL A 22 -26.97 15.60 -4.94
N ARG A 23 -27.46 16.73 -4.44
CA ARG A 23 -28.13 17.76 -5.27
C ARG A 23 -27.16 18.62 -6.10
N ILE A 24 -25.91 18.79 -5.67
CA ILE A 24 -24.90 19.53 -6.45
C ILE A 24 -24.41 18.69 -7.65
N PHE A 25 -24.44 17.36 -7.56
CA PHE A 25 -24.00 16.48 -8.65
C PHE A 25 -25.06 16.29 -9.76
N HIS A 26 -26.35 16.46 -9.46
CA HIS A 26 -27.43 16.29 -10.44
C HIS A 26 -27.66 17.52 -11.36
N SER A 27 -27.14 18.70 -11.01
CA SER A 27 -27.29 19.91 -11.84
C SER A 27 -26.30 20.04 -13.00
N ILE A 28 -25.35 19.10 -13.17
CA ILE A 28 -24.35 19.14 -14.25
C ILE A 28 -24.69 18.17 -15.40
N HIS A 29 -25.67 17.27 -15.22
CA HIS A 29 -26.07 16.29 -16.24
C HIS A 29 -27.21 16.75 -17.17
N SER A 30 -27.75 17.95 -17.01
CA SER A 30 -28.86 18.46 -17.84
C SER A 30 -28.44 19.26 -19.08
N LEU A 31 -27.18 19.17 -19.53
CA LEU A 31 -26.64 20.01 -20.62
C LEU A 31 -26.14 19.27 -21.87
N PHE A 32 -26.48 17.98 -22.08
CA PHE A 32 -26.13 17.29 -23.33
C PHE A 32 -27.33 16.58 -23.98
N PRO A 33 -27.56 16.77 -25.30
CA PRO A 33 -28.74 16.27 -25.98
C PRO A 33 -28.71 14.75 -26.22
N HIS A 34 -29.88 14.13 -26.07
CA HIS A 34 -30.19 12.74 -26.36
C HIS A 34 -30.01 12.41 -27.85
N HIS A 35 -29.07 11.53 -28.21
CA HIS A 35 -29.20 10.73 -29.42
C HIS A 35 -28.54 9.34 -29.29
N GLN A 36 -29.24 8.36 -29.87
CA GLN A 36 -28.90 6.95 -30.09
C GLN A 36 -29.14 5.95 -28.93
N ARG A 37 -30.40 5.51 -28.84
CA ARG A 37 -30.74 4.13 -28.46
C ARG A 37 -30.91 3.30 -29.74
N SER A 38 -30.07 2.30 -29.97
CA SER A 38 -30.47 1.02 -30.58
C SER A 38 -29.30 0.01 -30.56
N THR A 39 -29.66 -1.27 -30.50
CA THR A 39 -28.81 -2.49 -30.42
C THR A 39 -28.44 -2.99 -29.01
N MET A 40 -29.45 -3.35 -28.23
CA MET A 40 -29.34 -4.42 -27.23
C MET A 40 -29.76 -5.75 -27.86
N SER A 41 -28.81 -6.68 -28.03
CA SER A 41 -29.06 -8.11 -27.90
C SER A 41 -27.71 -8.84 -27.77
N ASN A 42 -27.19 -8.90 -26.54
CA ASN A 42 -26.23 -9.90 -26.04
C ASN A 42 -25.87 -9.60 -24.56
N SER A 43 -26.89 -9.44 -23.70
CA SER A 43 -26.71 -8.93 -22.33
C SER A 43 -27.14 -9.90 -21.23
N PHE A 44 -26.92 -11.21 -21.40
CA PHE A 44 -27.34 -12.20 -20.39
C PHE A 44 -26.21 -12.96 -19.67
N SER A 45 -24.94 -12.82 -20.06
CA SER A 45 -23.81 -13.42 -19.31
C SER A 45 -22.89 -12.40 -18.59
N ALA A 46 -22.92 -11.13 -18.98
CA ALA A 46 -22.10 -10.08 -18.35
C ALA A 46 -22.58 -9.68 -16.94
N THR A 47 -23.88 -9.83 -16.65
CA THR A 47 -24.53 -9.34 -15.42
C THR A 47 -24.17 -10.11 -14.14
N GLN A 48 -23.82 -11.40 -14.24
CA GLN A 48 -23.38 -12.19 -13.07
C GLN A 48 -21.91 -11.94 -12.70
N ALA A 49 -21.04 -11.77 -13.70
CA ALA A 49 -19.64 -11.42 -13.45
C ALA A 49 -19.52 -9.98 -12.94
N GLU A 50 -20.30 -9.05 -13.50
CA GLU A 50 -20.36 -7.66 -13.05
C GLU A 50 -20.99 -7.53 -11.65
N SER A 51 -22.00 -8.33 -11.30
CA SER A 51 -22.57 -8.31 -9.94
C SER A 51 -21.66 -8.96 -8.89
N LYS A 52 -20.88 -9.99 -9.25
CA LYS A 52 -19.81 -10.53 -8.38
C LYS A 52 -18.66 -9.54 -8.18
N LEU A 53 -18.24 -8.84 -9.24
CA LEU A 53 -17.24 -7.77 -9.14
C LEU A 53 -17.76 -6.56 -8.34
N ALA A 54 -19.04 -6.23 -8.46
CA ALA A 54 -19.67 -5.16 -7.68
C ALA A 54 -19.74 -5.51 -6.17
N LYS A 55 -20.09 -6.75 -5.82
CA LYS A 55 -20.03 -7.22 -4.42
C LYS A 55 -18.61 -7.35 -3.86
N ALA A 56 -17.61 -7.61 -4.71
CA ALA A 56 -16.20 -7.69 -4.30
C ALA A 56 -15.52 -6.30 -4.18
N ALA A 57 -16.20 -5.22 -4.61
CA ALA A 57 -15.65 -3.87 -4.67
C ALA A 57 -16.14 -2.95 -3.53
N GLU A 58 -16.80 -3.50 -2.51
CA GLU A 58 -17.20 -2.73 -1.33
C GLU A 58 -16.03 -2.59 -0.35
N PHE A 59 -15.91 -1.41 0.26
CA PHE A 59 -15.00 -1.17 1.36
C PHE A 59 -15.41 -2.06 2.54
N VAL A 60 -14.48 -2.86 3.07
CA VAL A 60 -14.78 -3.77 4.17
C VAL A 60 -14.38 -3.09 5.49
N PRO A 61 -15.33 -2.75 6.37
CA PRO A 61 -15.00 -2.17 7.67
C PRO A 61 -14.39 -3.25 8.58
N ILE A 62 -13.35 -2.85 9.31
CA ILE A 62 -12.64 -3.63 10.32
C ILE A 62 -12.69 -2.80 11.60
N LEU A 63 -13.38 -3.34 12.60
CA LEU A 63 -13.56 -2.72 13.91
C LEU A 63 -12.32 -2.92 14.78
N ASP A 64 -12.18 -2.11 15.84
CA ASP A 64 -11.00 -2.10 16.71
C ASP A 64 -10.72 -3.45 17.38
N ASP A 65 -11.76 -4.19 17.75
CA ASP A 65 -11.69 -5.53 18.33
C ASP A 65 -11.23 -6.60 17.33
N GLN A 66 -11.39 -6.34 16.03
CA GLN A 66 -10.98 -7.23 14.94
C GLN A 66 -9.52 -7.03 14.51
N LEU A 67 -8.90 -5.88 14.82
CA LEU A 67 -7.54 -5.54 14.37
C LEU A 67 -6.47 -6.55 14.81
N PHE A 68 -6.74 -7.31 15.87
CA PHE A 68 -5.81 -8.28 16.43
C PHE A 68 -6.28 -9.74 16.28
N GLU A 69 -7.34 -10.00 15.53
CA GLU A 69 -7.94 -11.33 15.34
C GLU A 69 -6.90 -12.39 14.94
N TYR A 70 -5.93 -12.01 14.10
CA TYR A 70 -4.93 -12.93 13.55
C TYR A 70 -3.54 -12.79 14.19
N ALA A 71 -3.41 -11.99 15.25
CA ALA A 71 -2.13 -11.63 15.83
C ALA A 71 -1.33 -12.84 16.39
N GLY A 72 -2.01 -13.94 16.74
CA GLY A 72 -1.35 -15.18 17.18
C GLY A 72 -0.37 -15.77 16.14
N ARG A 73 -0.51 -15.42 14.86
CA ARG A 73 0.40 -15.83 13.77
C ARG A 73 1.77 -15.12 13.81
N LEU A 74 1.91 -14.09 14.65
CA LEU A 74 3.12 -13.29 14.80
C LEU A 74 4.12 -13.89 15.79
N LYS A 75 3.70 -14.89 16.56
CA LYS A 75 4.57 -15.56 17.53
C LYS A 75 5.85 -16.07 16.84
N ASP A 76 6.99 -15.75 17.42
CA ASP A 76 8.34 -16.10 16.95
C ASP A 76 8.74 -15.52 15.57
N LYS A 77 7.92 -14.64 14.98
CA LYS A 77 8.24 -13.95 13.71
C LYS A 77 9.21 -12.81 13.92
N VAL A 78 10.14 -12.64 12.99
CA VAL A 78 11.09 -11.53 13.00
C VAL A 78 10.56 -10.37 12.18
N VAL A 79 10.41 -9.21 12.82
CA VAL A 79 9.82 -8.01 12.24
C VAL A 79 10.85 -6.90 12.18
N ILE A 80 11.16 -6.43 10.97
CA ILE A 80 11.98 -5.23 10.75
C ILE A 80 11.05 -4.02 10.63
N ILE A 81 11.31 -2.98 11.41
CA ILE A 81 10.56 -1.71 11.35
C ILE A 81 11.56 -0.56 11.24
N THR A 82 11.45 0.24 10.18
CA THR A 82 12.20 1.51 10.08
C THR A 82 11.40 2.65 10.71
N GLY A 83 12.08 3.59 11.38
CA GLY A 83 11.42 4.73 12.03
C GLY A 83 10.62 4.34 13.28
N ALA A 84 11.15 3.48 14.16
CA ALA A 84 10.45 2.99 15.36
C ALA A 84 10.97 3.58 16.70
N ALA A 85 11.69 4.69 16.66
CA ALA A 85 12.01 5.47 17.87
C ALA A 85 10.78 6.15 18.48
N ASN A 86 9.75 6.46 17.68
CA ASN A 86 8.54 7.15 18.13
C ASN A 86 7.31 6.82 17.26
N GLY A 87 6.16 7.43 17.61
CA GLY A 87 4.95 7.45 16.78
C GLY A 87 4.43 6.06 16.40
N ILE A 88 4.00 5.94 15.13
CA ILE A 88 3.42 4.70 14.56
C ILE A 88 4.42 3.54 14.65
N GLY A 89 5.69 3.78 14.29
CA GLY A 89 6.71 2.72 14.28
C GLY A 89 6.95 2.16 15.68
N LYS A 90 7.05 3.02 16.70
CA LYS A 90 7.18 2.59 18.10
C LYS A 90 5.97 1.80 18.57
N GLU A 91 4.75 2.32 18.35
CA GLU A 91 3.53 1.61 18.75
C GLU A 91 3.42 0.25 18.05
N SER A 92 3.72 0.18 16.75
CA SER A 92 3.78 -1.08 16.02
C SER A 92 4.81 -2.05 16.62
N ALA A 93 6.03 -1.57 16.92
CA ALA A 93 7.08 -2.39 17.54
C ALA A 93 6.61 -2.99 18.88
N MET A 94 6.02 -2.17 19.75
CA MET A 94 5.46 -2.61 21.03
C MET A 94 4.35 -3.65 20.84
N ARG A 95 3.44 -3.43 19.89
CA ARG A 95 2.32 -4.34 19.64
C ARG A 95 2.79 -5.66 19.03
N PHE A 96 3.65 -5.64 18.01
CA PHE A 96 4.24 -6.86 17.46
C PHE A 96 4.94 -7.68 18.56
N ALA A 97 5.74 -7.02 19.41
CA ALA A 97 6.43 -7.69 20.51
C ALA A 97 5.45 -8.30 21.53
N SER A 98 4.34 -7.61 21.83
CA SER A 98 3.31 -8.13 22.75
C SER A 98 2.63 -9.42 22.26
N PHE A 99 2.67 -9.68 20.95
CA PHE A 99 2.19 -10.93 20.33
C PHE A 99 3.31 -11.97 20.11
N GLY A 100 4.48 -11.78 20.73
CA GLY A 100 5.59 -12.73 20.70
C GLY A 100 6.50 -12.62 19.48
N ALA A 101 6.41 -11.53 18.70
CA ALA A 101 7.36 -11.27 17.62
C ALA A 101 8.70 -10.74 18.16
N LYS A 102 9.77 -10.97 17.39
CA LYS A 102 11.13 -10.48 17.64
C LYS A 102 11.37 -9.24 16.79
N ILE A 103 11.72 -8.12 17.40
CA ILE A 103 11.73 -6.82 16.73
C ILE A 103 13.15 -6.37 16.38
N VAL A 104 13.33 -5.86 15.17
CA VAL A 104 14.55 -5.23 14.70
C VAL A 104 14.21 -3.80 14.28
N ILE A 105 14.76 -2.82 15.00
CA ILE A 105 14.47 -1.39 14.80
C ILE A 105 15.62 -0.73 14.04
N GLY A 106 15.30 -0.08 12.93
CA GLY A 106 16.20 0.84 12.25
C GLY A 106 15.72 2.27 12.40
N ASP A 107 16.49 3.13 13.04
CA ASP A 107 16.11 4.55 13.18
C ASP A 107 17.34 5.48 13.13
N LEU A 108 17.16 6.73 12.71
CA LEU A 108 18.19 7.74 12.79
C LEU A 108 18.41 8.19 14.25
N ASP A 109 17.33 8.23 15.05
CA ASP A 109 17.37 8.50 16.49
C ASP A 109 17.69 7.23 17.27
N VAL A 110 18.98 7.02 17.51
CA VAL A 110 19.49 5.86 18.26
C VAL A 110 18.98 5.84 19.70
N VAL A 111 18.89 7.01 20.35
CA VAL A 111 18.48 7.10 21.76
C VAL A 111 17.00 6.72 21.90
N GLY A 112 16.15 7.24 21.01
CA GLY A 112 14.75 6.87 20.95
C GLY A 112 14.53 5.39 20.59
N ALA A 113 15.30 4.85 19.64
CA ALA A 113 15.22 3.44 19.27
C ALA A 113 15.62 2.51 20.42
N GLU A 114 16.72 2.79 21.12
CA GLU A 114 17.15 2.01 22.29
C GLU A 114 16.16 2.12 23.45
N LYS A 115 15.50 3.27 23.63
CA LYS A 115 14.40 3.41 24.58
C LYS A 115 13.24 2.46 24.24
N THR A 116 12.82 2.40 22.97
CA THR A 116 11.80 1.45 22.53
C THR A 116 12.25 0.00 22.79
N VAL A 117 13.51 -0.36 22.51
CA VAL A 117 14.05 -1.69 22.82
C VAL A 117 13.97 -2.00 24.31
N ALA A 118 14.34 -1.05 25.17
CA ALA A 118 14.28 -1.22 26.62
C ALA A 118 12.85 -1.44 27.12
N GLU A 119 11.87 -0.69 26.60
CA GLU A 119 10.45 -0.84 26.93
C GLU A 119 9.89 -2.20 26.48
N ILE A 120 10.27 -2.68 25.29
CA ILE A 120 9.90 -4.01 24.80
C ILE A 120 10.48 -5.10 25.72
N ARG A 121 11.76 -5.02 26.06
CA ARG A 121 12.44 -5.99 26.93
C ARG A 121 11.87 -5.98 28.35
N ALA A 122 11.56 -4.82 28.90
CA ALA A 122 10.91 -4.68 30.19
C ALA A 122 9.51 -5.34 30.22
N SER A 123 8.85 -5.40 29.07
CA SER A 123 7.56 -6.10 28.88
C SER A 123 7.71 -7.59 28.54
N GLY A 124 8.94 -8.15 28.60
CA GLY A 124 9.23 -9.56 28.32
C GLY A 124 9.42 -9.90 26.83
N GLY A 125 9.42 -8.91 25.94
CA GLY A 125 9.65 -9.11 24.51
C GLY A 125 11.12 -9.14 24.11
N GLN A 126 11.39 -9.41 22.83
CA GLN A 126 12.74 -9.42 22.26
C GLN A 126 12.87 -8.33 21.21
N ALA A 127 13.88 -7.48 21.36
CA ALA A 127 14.17 -6.42 20.40
C ALA A 127 15.67 -6.08 20.34
N VAL A 128 16.13 -5.63 19.18
CA VAL A 128 17.43 -4.99 18.95
C VAL A 128 17.24 -3.76 18.06
N ALA A 129 18.11 -2.77 18.19
CA ALA A 129 18.10 -1.57 17.37
C ALA A 129 19.46 -1.33 16.71
N ARG A 130 19.43 -0.57 15.61
CA ARG A 130 20.62 -0.03 14.95
C ARG A 130 20.31 1.36 14.41
N ARG A 131 21.32 2.23 14.39
CA ARG A 131 21.25 3.46 13.63
C ARG A 131 21.03 3.13 12.14
N CYS A 132 19.97 3.67 11.55
CA CYS A 132 19.65 3.45 10.14
C CYS A 132 19.12 4.74 9.51
N ASN A 133 19.93 5.38 8.67
CA ASN A 133 19.44 6.40 7.76
C ASN A 133 18.88 5.71 6.51
N VAL A 134 17.57 5.70 6.36
CA VAL A 134 16.89 5.05 5.24
C VAL A 134 17.26 5.65 3.87
N THR A 135 17.85 6.83 3.80
CA THR A 135 18.35 7.38 2.51
C THR A 135 19.72 6.83 2.10
N VAL A 136 20.36 6.02 2.95
CA VAL A 136 21.65 5.37 2.71
C VAL A 136 21.39 3.88 2.51
N TRP A 137 21.89 3.33 1.40
CA TRP A 137 21.64 1.93 1.02
C TRP A 137 22.25 0.96 2.05
N GLU A 138 23.50 1.21 2.41
CA GLU A 138 24.31 0.39 3.30
C GLU A 138 23.69 0.30 4.71
N ASP A 139 23.19 1.43 5.24
CA ASP A 139 22.49 1.48 6.53
C ASP A 139 21.28 0.52 6.57
N GLN A 140 20.59 0.32 5.44
CA GLN A 140 19.47 -0.60 5.33
C GLN A 140 19.92 -2.04 5.17
N GLU A 141 20.90 -2.32 4.32
CA GLU A 141 21.47 -3.66 4.15
C GLU A 141 21.93 -4.24 5.51
N GLU A 142 22.71 -3.46 6.25
CA GLU A 142 23.22 -3.83 7.56
C GLU A 142 22.09 -4.02 8.62
N LEU A 143 20.94 -3.37 8.45
CA LEU A 143 19.75 -3.59 9.29
C LEU A 143 19.13 -4.98 9.04
N PHE A 144 19.04 -5.40 7.77
CA PHE A 144 18.59 -6.75 7.42
C PHE A 144 19.59 -7.81 7.88
N GLU A 145 20.90 -7.55 7.73
CA GLU A 145 21.94 -8.43 8.25
C GLU A 145 21.88 -8.58 9.78
N LEU A 146 21.61 -7.50 10.51
CA LEU A 146 21.39 -7.56 11.95
C LEU A 146 20.23 -8.51 12.31
N ALA A 147 19.12 -8.46 11.57
CA ALA A 147 17.99 -9.36 11.77
C ALA A 147 18.39 -10.83 11.57
N MET A 148 19.10 -11.11 10.48
CA MET A 148 19.60 -12.46 10.17
C MET A 148 20.60 -12.95 11.23
N LYS A 149 21.55 -12.12 11.63
CA LYS A 149 22.57 -12.46 12.64
C LYS A 149 21.96 -12.71 14.02
N THR A 150 20.96 -11.93 14.40
CA THR A 150 20.39 -11.98 15.77
C THR A 150 19.31 -13.04 15.90
N PHE A 151 18.43 -13.16 14.91
CA PHE A 151 17.22 -13.98 15.01
C PHE A 151 17.09 -15.05 13.93
N GLY A 152 17.98 -15.05 12.92
CA GLY A 152 18.04 -16.09 11.90
C GLY A 152 16.95 -16.01 10.83
N SER A 153 16.09 -15.00 10.82
CA SER A 153 15.06 -14.84 9.77
C SER A 153 14.62 -13.39 9.60
N VAL A 154 13.91 -13.14 8.51
CA VAL A 154 13.02 -11.98 8.33
C VAL A 154 11.67 -12.51 7.88
N ASP A 155 10.60 -12.08 8.55
CA ASP A 155 9.24 -12.55 8.31
C ASP A 155 8.28 -11.41 7.95
N VAL A 156 8.43 -10.25 8.60
CA VAL A 156 7.63 -9.06 8.30
C VAL A 156 8.54 -7.85 8.18
N VAL A 157 8.29 -7.01 7.18
CA VAL A 157 9.01 -5.75 6.99
C VAL A 157 8.01 -4.61 6.93
N VAL A 158 8.23 -3.58 7.76
CA VAL A 158 7.41 -2.37 7.83
C VAL A 158 8.29 -1.15 7.54
N PRO A 159 8.37 -0.70 6.27
CA PRO A 159 9.05 0.54 5.90
C PRO A 159 8.23 1.73 6.39
N ASN A 160 8.39 2.09 7.67
CA ASN A 160 7.56 3.09 8.35
C ASN A 160 8.22 4.48 8.43
N ALA A 161 9.55 4.57 8.33
CA ALA A 161 10.26 5.85 8.42
C ALA A 161 9.67 6.89 7.43
N GLY A 162 9.41 8.10 7.93
CA GLY A 162 8.81 9.16 7.14
C GLY A 162 8.92 10.54 7.79
N ILE A 163 8.87 11.58 6.96
CA ILE A 163 8.87 12.99 7.35
C ILE A 163 7.75 13.76 6.64
N THR A 164 7.41 14.95 7.14
CA THR A 164 6.50 15.88 6.47
C THR A 164 7.10 16.46 5.18
N GLU A 165 6.32 17.28 4.47
CA GLU A 165 6.86 18.17 3.44
C GLU A 165 7.97 19.04 4.03
N THR A 166 9.11 19.09 3.36
CA THR A 166 10.27 19.89 3.77
C THR A 166 10.69 20.82 2.65
N GLY A 167 11.08 22.05 3.03
CA GLY A 167 11.39 23.11 2.08
C GLY A 167 10.15 23.78 1.50
N ASN A 168 10.36 24.67 0.52
CA ASN A 168 9.29 25.39 -0.16
C ASN A 168 9.34 25.09 -1.65
N PHE A 169 8.56 24.10 -2.09
CA PHE A 169 8.51 23.72 -3.50
C PHE A 169 7.79 24.75 -4.38
N LEU A 170 6.86 25.53 -3.78
CA LEU A 170 6.03 26.49 -4.50
C LEU A 170 6.77 27.79 -4.84
N GLN A 171 7.94 28.02 -4.23
CA GLN A 171 8.75 29.21 -4.47
C GLN A 171 10.17 28.80 -4.86
N VAL A 172 10.58 29.20 -6.07
CA VAL A 172 11.96 29.02 -6.53
C VAL A 172 12.88 29.91 -5.68
N GLN A 173 13.81 29.29 -4.98
CA GLN A 173 14.83 29.99 -4.22
C GLN A 173 16.00 30.35 -5.14
N PHE A 174 16.57 31.54 -4.97
CA PHE A 174 17.75 31.99 -5.72
C PHE A 174 18.92 32.16 -4.77
N ASP A 175 20.13 31.85 -5.21
CA ASP A 175 21.34 32.13 -4.45
C ASP A 175 21.75 33.61 -4.53
N LYS A 176 22.84 33.99 -3.85
CA LYS A 176 23.34 35.37 -3.84
C LYS A 176 23.74 35.90 -5.22
N SER A 177 23.97 35.01 -6.19
CA SER A 177 24.30 35.37 -7.58
C SER A 177 23.06 35.50 -8.47
N GLY A 178 21.86 35.26 -7.94
CA GLY A 178 20.61 35.27 -8.68
C GLY A 178 20.35 33.97 -9.45
N LYS A 179 21.06 32.87 -9.15
CA LYS A 179 20.84 31.58 -9.81
C LYS A 179 19.84 30.74 -9.02
N ALA A 180 18.90 30.10 -9.73
CA ALA A 180 17.93 29.21 -9.13
C ALA A 180 18.60 28.03 -8.41
N GLN A 181 18.20 27.78 -7.17
CA GLN A 181 18.66 26.66 -6.36
C GLN A 181 17.82 25.42 -6.64
N LYS A 182 18.44 24.25 -6.47
CA LYS A 182 17.71 22.96 -6.54
C LYS A 182 16.65 22.91 -5.43
N PRO A 183 15.46 22.33 -5.68
CA PRO A 183 14.47 22.13 -4.63
C PRO A 183 14.99 21.16 -3.57
N ASN A 184 14.50 21.32 -2.33
CA ASN A 184 14.69 20.31 -1.30
C ASN A 184 13.82 19.09 -1.63
N LEU A 185 14.45 17.92 -1.75
CA LEU A 185 13.77 16.65 -2.05
C LEU A 185 13.88 15.64 -0.90
N ALA A 186 14.24 16.08 0.31
CA ALA A 186 14.39 15.18 1.46
C ALA A 186 13.12 14.34 1.70
N THR A 187 11.93 14.93 1.54
CA THR A 187 10.66 14.20 1.65
C THR A 187 10.54 13.06 0.62
N ILE A 188 11.00 13.25 -0.62
CA ILE A 188 11.05 12.16 -1.63
C ILE A 188 12.09 11.11 -1.24
N GLN A 189 13.27 11.55 -0.78
CA GLN A 189 14.36 10.64 -0.43
C GLN A 189 13.97 9.71 0.74
N VAL A 190 13.35 10.24 1.79
CA VAL A 190 12.92 9.44 2.93
C VAL A 190 11.66 8.65 2.61
N ASN A 191 10.59 9.31 2.17
CA ASN A 191 9.26 8.70 2.10
C ASN A 191 9.04 7.81 0.87
N LEU A 192 9.92 7.85 -0.13
CA LEU A 192 9.83 7.03 -1.34
C LEU A 192 11.12 6.27 -1.64
N VAL A 193 12.26 6.95 -1.79
CA VAL A 193 13.53 6.26 -2.14
C VAL A 193 13.95 5.29 -1.04
N GLY A 194 13.89 5.72 0.23
CA GLY A 194 14.17 4.86 1.37
C GLY A 194 13.25 3.63 1.42
N VAL A 195 11.95 3.83 1.14
CA VAL A 195 10.97 2.72 1.04
C VAL A 195 11.32 1.76 -0.09
N LEU A 196 11.71 2.27 -1.27
CA LEU A 196 12.14 1.44 -2.41
C LEU A 196 13.34 0.57 -2.04
N TYR A 197 14.34 1.12 -1.33
CA TYR A 197 15.48 0.35 -0.86
C TYR A 197 15.06 -0.75 0.13
N THR A 198 14.21 -0.42 1.13
CA THR A 198 13.73 -1.41 2.10
C THR A 198 12.99 -2.55 1.42
N VAL A 199 12.10 -2.22 0.48
CA VAL A 199 11.31 -3.21 -0.28
C VAL A 199 12.19 -4.03 -1.22
N HIS A 200 13.23 -3.44 -1.80
CA HIS A 200 14.19 -4.16 -2.65
C HIS A 200 14.92 -5.25 -1.85
N LEU A 201 15.46 -4.89 -0.68
CA LEU A 201 16.12 -5.84 0.23
C LEU A 201 15.15 -6.89 0.77
N ALA A 202 13.93 -6.49 1.16
CA ALA A 202 12.92 -7.39 1.70
C ALA A 202 12.61 -8.59 0.78
N GLN A 203 12.61 -8.38 -0.54
CA GLN A 203 12.38 -9.45 -1.52
C GLN A 203 13.37 -10.60 -1.41
N HIS A 204 14.62 -10.32 -1.05
CA HIS A 204 15.64 -11.33 -0.84
C HIS A 204 15.51 -11.93 0.57
N TYR A 205 15.60 -11.08 1.61
CA TYR A 205 15.70 -11.56 3.00
C TYR A 205 14.45 -12.26 3.53
N LEU A 206 13.26 -11.94 3.01
CA LEU A 206 12.04 -12.70 3.34
C LEU A 206 12.11 -14.16 2.87
N LEU A 207 12.96 -14.47 1.88
CA LEU A 207 13.05 -15.78 1.24
C LEU A 207 14.32 -16.58 1.59
N VAL A 208 15.35 -15.96 2.17
CA VAL A 208 16.66 -16.61 2.47
C VAL A 208 16.51 -17.92 3.26
N ASN A 209 15.50 -18.03 4.13
CA ASN A 209 15.19 -19.23 4.91
C ASN A 209 13.77 -19.74 4.65
N SER A 210 13.17 -19.36 3.53
CA SER A 210 11.96 -20.01 3.04
C SER A 210 12.38 -21.24 2.25
N ASP A 211 11.82 -22.41 2.55
CA ASP A 211 12.08 -23.65 1.82
C ASP A 211 11.43 -23.66 0.41
N GLY A 212 10.88 -22.52 -0.03
CA GLY A 212 10.16 -22.40 -1.30
C GLY A 212 8.87 -23.22 -1.35
N THR A 213 8.52 -23.94 -0.28
CA THR A 213 7.37 -24.83 -0.22
C THR A 213 6.29 -24.24 0.67
N VAL A 214 5.05 -24.29 0.19
CA VAL A 214 3.88 -24.11 1.05
C VAL A 214 3.76 -25.39 1.89
N GLN A 215 4.44 -25.45 3.03
CA GLN A 215 4.27 -26.59 3.94
C GLN A 215 2.90 -26.52 4.65
N ASP A 216 2.17 -27.63 4.60
CA ASP A 216 0.99 -27.95 5.43
C ASP A 216 -0.18 -26.95 5.45
N GLY A 217 -0.43 -26.25 4.34
CA GLY A 217 -1.59 -25.34 4.24
C GLY A 217 -1.51 -24.11 5.16
N ALA A 218 -0.48 -24.00 5.99
CA ALA A 218 -0.11 -22.83 6.75
C ALA A 218 1.08 -22.15 6.05
N ARG A 219 0.79 -21.22 5.13
CA ARG A 219 1.86 -20.38 4.56
C ARG A 219 2.67 -19.73 5.68
N THR A 220 3.98 -19.97 5.71
CA THR A 220 4.92 -19.23 6.55
C THR A 220 4.67 -17.74 6.34
N LEU A 221 4.37 -17.02 7.42
CA LEU A 221 3.99 -15.61 7.36
C LEU A 221 5.16 -14.78 6.79
N LYS A 222 5.02 -14.32 5.53
CA LYS A 222 5.92 -13.38 4.86
C LYS A 222 5.14 -12.16 4.42
N ALA A 223 5.48 -10.98 4.93
CA ALA A 223 4.72 -9.77 4.63
C ALA A 223 5.58 -8.51 4.52
N ILE A 224 5.17 -7.61 3.63
CA ILE A 224 5.64 -6.23 3.54
C ILE A 224 4.43 -5.34 3.78
N VAL A 225 4.45 -4.52 4.82
CA VAL A 225 3.35 -3.57 5.11
C VAL A 225 3.87 -2.15 4.95
N LEU A 226 3.48 -1.51 3.85
CA LEU A 226 3.89 -0.15 3.52
C LEU A 226 3.05 0.87 4.27
N ILE A 227 3.66 1.99 4.64
CA ILE A 227 2.96 3.11 5.27
C ILE A 227 2.75 4.22 4.23
N GLY A 228 1.55 4.23 3.65
CA GLY A 228 1.05 5.30 2.81
C GLY A 228 0.54 6.49 3.63
N SER A 229 -0.53 7.10 3.15
CA SER A 229 -1.30 8.16 3.81
C SER A 229 -2.61 8.35 3.03
N MET A 230 -3.59 9.08 3.56
CA MET A 230 -4.65 9.63 2.70
C MET A 230 -4.07 10.46 1.54
N ALA A 231 -2.86 11.02 1.71
CA ALA A 231 -2.09 11.64 0.63
C ALA A 231 -1.71 10.68 -0.52
N SER A 232 -1.89 9.37 -0.36
CA SER A 232 -1.73 8.36 -1.42
C SER A 232 -2.92 8.34 -2.40
N TRP A 233 -4.08 8.85 -1.96
CA TRP A 233 -5.33 8.87 -2.73
C TRP A 233 -5.67 10.27 -3.21
N GLN A 234 -5.23 11.29 -2.48
CA GLN A 234 -5.54 12.69 -2.77
C GLN A 234 -4.30 13.56 -2.54
N GLY A 235 -4.04 14.50 -3.45
CA GLY A 235 -2.97 15.48 -3.24
C GLY A 235 -3.30 16.41 -2.06
N ILE A 236 -2.32 16.62 -1.19
CA ILE A 236 -2.39 17.63 -0.12
C ILE A 236 -1.87 18.96 -0.69
N PRO A 237 -2.68 20.04 -0.70
CA PRO A 237 -2.22 21.36 -1.07
C PRO A 237 -0.98 21.78 -0.27
N HIS A 238 -0.02 22.43 -0.93
CA HIS A 238 1.27 22.84 -0.33
C HIS A 238 2.22 21.72 0.09
N ALA A 239 1.88 20.44 -0.13
CA ALA A 239 2.75 19.29 0.15
C ALA A 239 2.96 18.39 -1.09
N PRO A 240 3.53 18.93 -2.19
CA PRO A 240 3.65 18.20 -3.46
C PRO A 240 4.63 17.03 -3.38
N ASN A 241 5.78 17.17 -2.69
CA ASN A 241 6.74 16.07 -2.55
C ASN A 241 6.17 14.96 -1.68
N TYR A 242 5.50 15.32 -0.57
CA TYR A 242 4.83 14.35 0.29
C TYR A 242 3.75 13.59 -0.49
N SER A 243 2.88 14.31 -1.21
CA SER A 243 1.82 13.71 -2.02
C SER A 243 2.39 12.80 -3.11
N ALA A 244 3.42 13.24 -3.83
CA ALA A 244 4.09 12.45 -4.85
C ALA A 244 4.72 11.18 -4.26
N ALA A 245 5.41 11.29 -3.13
CA ALA A 245 5.99 10.14 -2.43
C ALA A 245 4.91 9.13 -2.00
N LYS A 246 3.83 9.58 -1.35
CA LYS A 246 2.77 8.71 -0.85
C LYS A 246 1.93 8.08 -1.96
N HIS A 247 1.70 8.77 -3.08
CA HIS A 247 1.17 8.13 -4.30
C HIS A 247 2.15 7.09 -4.85
N GLY A 248 3.46 7.39 -4.85
CA GLY A 248 4.51 6.47 -5.27
C GLY A 248 4.53 5.18 -4.45
N VAL A 249 4.36 5.25 -3.12
CA VAL A 249 4.27 4.09 -2.24
C VAL A 249 3.06 3.21 -2.58
N LEU A 250 1.89 3.81 -2.81
CA LEU A 250 0.71 3.07 -3.23
C LEU A 250 0.89 2.43 -4.62
N GLY A 251 1.49 3.16 -5.56
CA GLY A 251 1.86 2.66 -6.88
C GLY A 251 2.83 1.48 -6.81
N LEU A 252 3.83 1.56 -5.93
CA LEU A 252 4.80 0.50 -5.67
C LEU A 252 4.11 -0.79 -5.20
N MET A 253 3.23 -0.71 -4.20
CA MET A 253 2.45 -1.87 -3.75
C MET A 253 1.67 -2.50 -4.90
N ARG A 254 0.92 -1.67 -5.65
CA ARG A 254 0.08 -2.14 -6.77
C ARG A 254 0.91 -2.82 -7.85
N SER A 255 2.11 -2.31 -8.12
CA SER A 255 3.00 -2.89 -9.12
C SER A 255 3.62 -4.20 -8.66
N LEU A 256 3.96 -4.32 -7.37
CA LEU A 256 4.66 -5.48 -6.84
C LEU A 256 3.74 -6.62 -6.40
N GLU A 257 2.46 -6.35 -6.14
CA GLU A 257 1.53 -7.36 -5.60
C GLU A 257 1.51 -8.68 -6.38
N PRO A 258 1.40 -8.72 -7.72
CA PRO A 258 1.37 -9.99 -8.43
C PRO A 258 2.66 -10.80 -8.21
N ASP A 259 3.81 -10.13 -8.27
CA ASP A 259 5.13 -10.77 -8.11
C ASP A 259 5.41 -11.21 -6.67
N MET A 260 4.91 -10.47 -5.67
CA MET A 260 5.02 -10.85 -4.27
C MET A 260 4.12 -12.05 -3.96
N THR A 261 2.86 -12.00 -4.41
CA THR A 261 1.89 -13.07 -4.19
C THR A 261 2.38 -14.39 -4.80
N LEU A 262 3.00 -14.36 -5.99
CA LEU A 262 3.62 -15.54 -6.61
C LEU A 262 4.79 -16.12 -5.79
N ARG A 263 5.52 -15.27 -5.07
CA ARG A 263 6.61 -15.67 -4.15
C ARG A 263 6.13 -15.99 -2.74
N GLY A 264 4.81 -16.00 -2.50
CA GLY A 264 4.25 -16.25 -1.18
C GLY A 264 4.42 -15.09 -0.19
N ILE A 265 4.81 -13.91 -0.67
CA ILE A 265 4.95 -12.69 0.14
C ILE A 265 3.65 -11.89 0.04
N ARG A 266 3.04 -11.55 1.18
CA ARG A 266 1.97 -10.55 1.21
C ARG A 266 2.56 -9.16 1.06
N ILE A 267 1.88 -8.29 0.33
CA ILE A 267 2.12 -6.86 0.40
C ILE A 267 0.82 -6.10 0.67
N ALA A 268 0.85 -5.07 1.51
CA ALA A 268 -0.30 -4.22 1.82
C ALA A 268 0.15 -2.77 2.05
N CYS A 269 -0.78 -1.83 1.99
CA CYS A 269 -0.51 -0.41 2.25
C CYS A 269 -1.50 0.17 3.25
N ILE A 270 -1.00 0.69 4.37
CA ILE A 270 -1.81 1.37 5.37
C ILE A 270 -1.85 2.85 5.02
N THR A 271 -3.03 3.42 4.86
CA THR A 271 -3.23 4.82 4.44
C THR A 271 -3.98 5.59 5.52
N PRO A 272 -3.30 5.99 6.60
CA PRO A 272 -3.91 6.75 7.67
C PRO A 272 -4.19 8.20 7.25
N PHE A 273 -5.21 8.78 7.87
CA PHE A 273 -5.39 10.23 7.91
C PHE A 273 -4.40 10.86 8.90
N PHE A 274 -4.58 12.13 9.25
CA PHE A 274 -3.67 12.78 10.18
C PHE A 274 -3.65 12.05 11.52
N ALA A 275 -2.46 11.71 12.01
CA ALA A 275 -2.26 11.07 13.30
C ALA A 275 -1.40 11.97 14.18
N ASP A 276 -1.71 12.05 15.47
CA ASP A 276 -0.87 12.81 16.42
C ASP A 276 0.44 12.05 16.66
N THR A 277 1.43 12.39 15.84
CA THR A 277 2.79 11.85 15.87
C THR A 277 3.77 13.02 15.84
N GLY A 278 5.02 12.78 16.19
CA GLY A 278 6.07 13.82 16.15
C GLY A 278 6.34 14.43 14.77
N ILE A 279 5.74 13.87 13.72
CA ILE A 279 5.77 14.38 12.34
C ILE A 279 4.95 15.68 12.22
N VAL A 280 3.89 15.86 13.02
CA VAL A 280 3.02 17.05 12.94
C VAL A 280 3.62 18.18 13.78
N ASP A 281 4.09 19.26 13.14
CA ASP A 281 4.61 20.43 13.84
C ASP A 281 3.50 21.27 14.52
N ALA A 282 3.89 22.25 15.33
CA ALA A 282 2.94 23.08 16.08
C ALA A 282 1.96 23.86 15.19
N SER A 283 2.42 24.35 14.03
CA SER A 283 1.57 25.03 13.04
C SER A 283 0.55 24.10 12.42
N ALA A 284 0.96 22.88 12.07
CA ALA A 284 0.08 21.85 11.56
C ALA A 284 -0.94 21.41 12.63
N ARG A 285 -0.55 21.31 13.90
CA ARG A 285 -1.48 21.03 15.01
C ARG A 285 -2.58 22.10 15.15
N VAL A 286 -2.25 23.37 14.97
CA VAL A 286 -3.23 24.46 14.97
C VAL A 286 -4.15 24.38 13.76
N LEU A 287 -3.61 24.11 12.57
CA LEU A 287 -4.40 23.95 11.34
C LEU A 287 -5.35 22.73 11.41
N LEU A 288 -4.94 21.68 12.11
CA LEU A 288 -5.71 20.44 12.27
C LEU A 288 -6.64 20.46 13.49
N ALA A 289 -6.69 21.55 14.26
CA ALA A 289 -7.55 21.65 15.44
C ALA A 289 -9.02 21.47 15.05
N GLY A 290 -9.71 20.52 15.68
CA GLY A 290 -11.10 20.16 15.39
C GLY A 290 -11.29 19.10 14.30
N ILE A 291 -10.22 18.61 13.68
CA ILE A 291 -10.25 17.46 12.77
C ILE A 291 -9.98 16.18 13.58
N PRO A 292 -10.83 15.13 13.50
CA PRO A 292 -10.58 13.88 14.21
C PRO A 292 -9.30 13.22 13.67
N LEU A 293 -8.30 13.09 14.53
CA LEU A 293 -7.03 12.44 14.20
C LEU A 293 -7.17 10.93 14.36
N THR A 294 -6.56 10.19 13.45
CA THR A 294 -6.49 8.73 13.56
C THR A 294 -5.63 8.33 14.76
N PRO A 295 -6.14 7.54 15.70
CA PRO A 295 -5.37 7.05 16.84
C PRO A 295 -4.19 6.17 16.38
N VAL A 296 -2.99 6.47 16.88
CA VAL A 296 -1.77 5.69 16.59
C VAL A 296 -1.94 4.19 16.90
N PRO A 297 -2.58 3.77 18.01
CA PRO A 297 -2.84 2.35 18.27
C PRO A 297 -3.68 1.66 17.20
N ARG A 298 -4.62 2.38 16.56
CA ARG A 298 -5.45 1.84 15.47
C ARG A 298 -4.62 1.63 14.22
N ILE A 299 -3.71 2.55 13.90
CA ILE A 299 -2.77 2.40 12.78
C ILE A 299 -1.88 1.18 13.01
N ALA A 300 -1.34 1.01 14.21
CA ALA A 300 -0.57 -0.17 14.57
C ALA A 300 -1.39 -1.47 14.50
N GLY A 301 -2.65 -1.43 14.92
CA GLY A 301 -3.61 -2.52 14.74
C GLY A 301 -3.82 -2.88 13.27
N ALA A 302 -4.01 -1.89 12.39
CA ALA A 302 -4.16 -2.12 10.95
C ALA A 302 -2.89 -2.74 10.33
N ILE A 303 -1.70 -2.30 10.77
CA ILE A 303 -0.43 -2.89 10.35
C ILE A 303 -0.35 -4.37 10.73
N ILE A 304 -0.73 -4.71 11.97
CA ILE A 304 -0.75 -6.09 12.46
C ILE A 304 -1.79 -6.93 11.73
N TYR A 305 -3.00 -6.42 11.55
CA TYR A 305 -4.07 -7.08 10.82
C TYR A 305 -3.62 -7.43 9.41
N ALA A 306 -3.12 -6.43 8.65
CA ALA A 306 -2.63 -6.62 7.30
C ALA A 306 -1.45 -7.60 7.24
N ALA A 307 -0.48 -7.48 8.14
CA ALA A 307 0.67 -8.37 8.20
C ALA A 307 0.25 -9.82 8.46
N SER A 308 -0.67 -10.05 9.39
CA SER A 308 -0.97 -11.38 9.95
C SER A 308 -2.17 -12.09 9.33
N HIS A 309 -3.02 -11.40 8.53
CA HIS A 309 -4.24 -11.98 7.96
C HIS A 309 -4.00 -13.36 7.30
N PRO A 310 -4.89 -14.35 7.43
CA PRO A 310 -4.67 -15.68 6.85
C PRO A 310 -4.96 -15.72 5.35
N ASP A 311 -5.95 -14.95 4.88
CA ASP A 311 -6.41 -15.00 3.50
C ASP A 311 -5.43 -14.31 2.52
N PRO A 312 -4.86 -15.03 1.54
CA PRO A 312 -4.03 -14.45 0.50
C PRO A 312 -4.73 -13.40 -0.37
N ALA A 313 -6.06 -13.44 -0.51
CA ALA A 313 -6.80 -12.49 -1.34
C ALA A 313 -6.67 -11.04 -0.84
N THR A 314 -6.40 -10.86 0.46
CA THR A 314 -6.14 -9.54 1.05
C THR A 314 -4.82 -8.92 0.62
N SER A 315 -3.88 -9.70 0.07
CA SER A 315 -2.64 -9.17 -0.51
C SER A 315 -2.95 -8.18 -1.62
N GLY A 316 -2.31 -7.03 -1.58
CA GLY A 316 -2.58 -5.88 -2.43
C GLY A 316 -3.61 -4.91 -1.90
N SER A 317 -4.25 -5.17 -0.76
CA SER A 317 -5.26 -4.26 -0.24
C SER A 317 -4.63 -2.99 0.33
N GLY A 318 -5.36 -1.89 0.18
CA GLY A 318 -5.16 -0.70 0.97
C GLY A 318 -5.95 -0.81 2.28
N TYR A 319 -5.47 -0.21 3.35
CA TYR A 319 -6.21 -0.12 4.61
C TYR A 319 -6.32 1.36 4.98
N ALA A 320 -7.48 1.95 4.72
CA ALA A 320 -7.74 3.36 4.92
C ALA A 320 -8.28 3.62 6.32
N LEU A 321 -7.73 4.65 6.98
CA LEU A 321 -8.19 5.12 8.28
C LEU A 321 -8.53 6.61 8.14
N PRO A 322 -9.76 6.96 7.68
CA PRO A 322 -10.10 8.32 7.30
C PRO A 322 -10.26 9.27 8.49
N ASP A 323 -10.51 8.73 9.69
CA ASP A 323 -10.85 9.47 10.90
C ASP A 323 -10.57 8.62 12.15
N ASP A 324 -11.30 8.88 13.24
CA ASP A 324 -11.30 8.12 14.49
C ASP A 324 -12.29 6.95 14.51
N GLY A 325 -12.90 6.62 13.37
CA GLY A 325 -13.76 5.47 13.13
C GLY A 325 -12.99 4.19 12.73
N PRO A 326 -13.67 3.24 12.08
CA PRO A 326 -13.10 1.93 11.76
C PRO A 326 -12.05 2.01 10.65
N VAL A 327 -11.25 0.94 10.55
CA VAL A 327 -10.34 0.75 9.42
C VAL A 327 -11.14 0.20 8.24
N TYR A 328 -10.93 0.75 7.04
CA TYR A 328 -11.56 0.23 5.82
C TYR A 328 -10.52 -0.48 4.97
N GLN A 329 -10.69 -1.79 4.81
CA GLN A 329 -9.95 -2.50 3.77
C GLN A 329 -10.52 -2.10 2.40
N VAL A 330 -9.62 -1.62 1.54
CA VAL A 330 -9.84 -1.30 0.14
C VAL A 330 -9.27 -2.46 -0.68
N PRO A 331 -10.12 -3.37 -1.20
CA PRO A 331 -9.65 -4.47 -2.04
C PRO A 331 -8.92 -3.96 -3.28
N LYS A 332 -7.92 -4.71 -3.77
CA LYS A 332 -7.12 -4.32 -4.95
C LYS A 332 -7.95 -4.18 -6.21
N GLU A 333 -9.09 -4.84 -6.26
CA GLU A 333 -10.10 -4.78 -7.32
C GLU A 333 -10.69 -3.37 -7.44
N VAL A 334 -10.84 -2.65 -6.32
CA VAL A 334 -11.36 -1.28 -6.28
C VAL A 334 -10.40 -0.30 -6.96
N PHE A 335 -9.09 -0.55 -6.93
CA PHE A 335 -8.11 0.31 -7.60
C PHE A 335 -8.25 0.33 -9.12
N LYS A 336 -8.98 -0.64 -9.67
CA LYS A 336 -9.19 -0.81 -11.11
C LYS A 336 -10.44 -0.10 -11.61
N MET A 337 -11.07 0.76 -10.81
CA MET A 337 -12.22 1.55 -11.24
C MET A 337 -11.81 2.80 -12.04
N GLY A 338 -12.76 3.37 -12.80
CA GLY A 338 -12.52 4.59 -13.60
C GLY A 338 -11.54 4.38 -14.77
N VAL A 339 -10.50 5.23 -14.85
CA VAL A 339 -9.48 5.18 -15.93
C VAL A 339 -8.76 3.83 -15.95
N TYR A 340 -8.52 3.21 -14.79
CA TYR A 340 -7.90 1.89 -14.73
C TYR A 340 -8.81 0.80 -15.29
N LYS A 341 -10.14 0.93 -15.16
CA LYS A 341 -11.10 0.00 -15.77
C LYS A 341 -10.99 0.06 -17.29
N LEU A 342 -10.85 1.27 -17.83
CA LEU A 342 -10.66 1.49 -19.27
C LEU A 342 -9.36 0.85 -19.77
N LEU A 343 -8.25 1.00 -19.04
CA LEU A 343 -6.96 0.39 -19.38
C LEU A 343 -7.01 -1.14 -19.31
N ASP A 344 -7.58 -1.69 -18.24
CA ASP A 344 -7.73 -3.15 -18.09
C ASP A 344 -8.63 -3.73 -19.17
N SER A 345 -9.71 -3.03 -19.56
CA SER A 345 -10.60 -3.45 -20.64
C SER A 345 -9.85 -3.47 -21.98
N ARG A 346 -8.96 -2.49 -22.21
CA ARG A 346 -8.09 -2.48 -23.39
C ARG A 346 -7.12 -3.66 -23.36
N LEU A 347 -6.43 -3.91 -22.24
CA LEU A 347 -5.48 -5.01 -22.06
C LEU A 347 -6.14 -6.39 -22.21
N LYS A 348 -7.35 -6.59 -21.69
CA LYS A 348 -8.11 -7.84 -21.87
C LYS A 348 -8.51 -8.07 -23.33
N ASN A 349 -8.83 -7.01 -24.06
CA ASN A 349 -9.11 -7.07 -25.50
C ASN A 349 -7.85 -7.23 -26.37
N VAL A 350 -6.65 -7.32 -25.76
CA VAL A 350 -5.39 -7.69 -26.42
C VAL A 350 -5.28 -9.21 -26.61
N GLY A 351 -6.22 -10.02 -26.14
CA GLY A 351 -6.20 -11.49 -26.24
C GLY A 351 -6.55 -12.11 -27.60
N GLY A 352 -6.30 -11.45 -28.74
CA GLY A 352 -6.78 -11.90 -30.05
C GLY A 352 -5.75 -11.84 -31.19
N ILE A 353 -6.16 -12.33 -32.37
CA ILE A 353 -5.38 -12.30 -33.63
C ILE A 353 -4.77 -10.92 -33.92
N VAL A 354 -5.45 -9.85 -33.52
CA VAL A 354 -4.99 -8.46 -33.69
C VAL A 354 -3.72 -8.17 -32.88
N TYR A 355 -3.59 -8.69 -31.66
CA TYR A 355 -2.37 -8.53 -30.87
C TYR A 355 -1.22 -9.36 -31.42
N VAL A 356 -1.47 -10.62 -31.77
CA VAL A 356 -0.46 -11.48 -32.39
C VAL A 356 0.04 -10.85 -33.69
N ALA A 357 -0.84 -10.31 -34.52
CA ALA A 357 -0.47 -9.59 -35.74
C ALA A 357 0.36 -8.31 -35.45
N ARG A 358 0.01 -7.55 -34.40
CA ARG A 358 0.79 -6.37 -33.97
C ARG A 358 2.16 -6.76 -33.42
N LEU A 359 2.23 -7.78 -32.58
CA LEU A 359 3.47 -8.32 -32.01
C LEU A 359 4.40 -8.82 -33.13
N ILE A 360 3.89 -9.59 -34.10
CA ILE A 360 4.66 -10.03 -35.26
C ILE A 360 5.15 -8.82 -36.07
N LYS A 361 4.29 -7.82 -36.30
CA LYS A 361 4.66 -6.60 -37.03
C LYS A 361 5.76 -5.81 -36.32
N ASP A 362 5.70 -5.71 -34.99
CA ASP A 362 6.69 -4.96 -34.21
C ASP A 362 8.00 -5.74 -34.05
N ILE A 363 7.95 -7.08 -33.91
CA ILE A 363 9.13 -7.95 -34.01
C ILE A 363 9.78 -7.82 -35.40
N ALA A 364 8.98 -7.82 -36.47
CA ALA A 364 9.47 -7.68 -37.83
C ALA A 364 10.14 -6.31 -38.09
N LYS A 365 9.76 -5.25 -37.37
CA LYS A 365 10.45 -3.95 -37.40
C LYS A 365 11.78 -3.96 -36.64
N LEU A 366 11.89 -4.78 -35.59
CA LEU A 366 13.10 -4.90 -34.78
C LEU A 366 14.18 -5.76 -35.46
N THR A 367 13.80 -6.62 -36.41
CA THR A 367 14.73 -7.49 -37.14
C THR A 367 14.78 -7.14 -38.61
N THR A 368 15.94 -6.72 -39.13
CA THR A 368 16.15 -6.42 -40.56
C THR A 368 16.18 -7.66 -41.47
N LYS A 369 16.10 -8.88 -40.91
CA LYS A 369 16.13 -10.15 -41.65
C LYS A 369 14.86 -10.97 -41.40
N PRO A 370 14.03 -11.24 -42.41
CA PRO A 370 12.72 -11.86 -42.25
C PRO A 370 12.76 -13.28 -41.65
N LEU A 371 13.83 -14.04 -41.88
CA LEU A 371 14.01 -15.39 -41.31
C LEU A 371 14.17 -15.38 -39.78
N LEU A 372 14.84 -14.37 -39.21
CA LEU A 372 14.99 -14.24 -37.76
C LEU A 372 13.67 -13.84 -37.09
N ALA A 373 12.87 -12.99 -37.74
CA ALA A 373 11.54 -12.65 -37.28
C ALA A 373 10.65 -13.90 -37.18
N SER A 374 10.61 -14.71 -38.24
CA SER A 374 9.82 -15.94 -38.29
C SER A 374 10.27 -16.97 -37.25
N ALA A 375 11.59 -17.15 -37.07
CA ALA A 375 12.14 -18.04 -36.06
C ALA A 375 11.82 -17.56 -34.62
N LEU A 376 11.90 -16.26 -34.36
CA LEU A 376 11.55 -15.68 -33.06
C LEU A 376 10.06 -15.81 -32.75
N VAL A 377 9.19 -15.61 -33.74
CA VAL A 377 7.73 -15.79 -33.61
C VAL A 377 7.37 -17.25 -33.32
N LEU A 378 8.00 -18.21 -34.01
CA LEU A 378 7.80 -19.64 -33.75
C LEU A 378 8.30 -20.04 -32.36
N TRP A 379 9.47 -19.53 -31.95
CA TRP A 379 10.02 -19.77 -30.62
C TRP A 379 9.14 -19.19 -29.52
N LEU A 380 8.68 -17.92 -29.66
CA LEU A 380 7.75 -17.28 -28.72
C LEU A 380 6.41 -18.01 -28.67
N SER A 381 5.86 -18.42 -29.80
CA SER A 381 4.61 -19.19 -29.86
C SER A 381 4.73 -20.53 -29.14
N ARG A 382 5.87 -21.21 -29.31
CA ARG A 382 6.18 -22.46 -28.60
C ARG A 382 6.37 -22.24 -27.11
N ALA A 383 7.08 -21.18 -26.71
CA ALA A 383 7.29 -20.83 -25.30
C ALA A 383 5.97 -20.45 -24.59
N ILE A 384 5.10 -19.68 -25.26
CA ILE A 384 3.76 -19.35 -24.78
C ILE A 384 2.91 -20.61 -24.63
N TRP A 385 2.93 -21.51 -25.62
CA TRP A 385 2.18 -22.77 -25.56
C TRP A 385 2.66 -23.71 -24.45
N GLN A 386 3.97 -23.79 -24.24
CA GLN A 386 4.57 -24.60 -23.18
C GLN A 386 4.25 -24.04 -21.79
N ASN A 387 4.17 -22.72 -21.64
CA ASN A 387 3.85 -22.04 -20.38
C ASN A 387 2.38 -21.64 -20.23
N ARG A 388 1.48 -22.15 -21.09
CA ARG A 388 0.07 -21.71 -21.15
C ARG A 388 -0.69 -21.83 -19.83
N VAL A 389 -0.37 -22.84 -19.01
CA VAL A 389 -0.99 -23.06 -17.69
C VAL A 389 -0.54 -22.01 -16.67
N LEU A 390 0.72 -21.58 -16.71
CA LEU A 390 1.24 -20.49 -15.87
C LEU A 390 0.67 -19.15 -16.32
N LEU A 391 0.57 -18.94 -17.63
CA LEU A 391 -0.01 -17.72 -18.21
C LEU A 391 -1.50 -17.58 -17.88
N GLN A 392 -2.28 -18.66 -17.98
CA GLN A 392 -3.69 -18.69 -17.58
C GLN A 392 -3.87 -18.33 -16.10
N ARG A 393 -3.04 -18.90 -15.21
CA ARG A 393 -3.03 -18.54 -13.77
C ARG A 393 -2.66 -17.08 -13.52
N SER A 394 -1.69 -16.52 -14.25
CA SER A 394 -1.26 -15.12 -14.10
C SER A 394 -2.28 -14.10 -14.63
N LEU A 395 -3.06 -14.49 -15.63
CA LEU A 395 -4.08 -13.64 -16.26
C LEU A 395 -5.47 -13.80 -15.62
N GLY A 396 -5.61 -14.70 -14.64
CA GLY A 396 -6.89 -14.99 -13.98
C GLY A 396 -7.92 -15.60 -14.93
N LEU A 397 -7.48 -16.38 -15.92
CA LEU A 397 -8.31 -17.07 -16.92
C LEU A 397 -8.53 -18.54 -16.58
#